data_AF-A0A8C2W903-F1
#
_entry.id   AF-A0A8C2W903-F1
#
_cell.length_a   1.000
_cell.length_b   1.000
_cell.length_c   1.000
_cell.angle_alpha   90.00
_cell.angle_beta   90.00
_cell.angle_gamma   90.00
#
_symmetry.space_group_name_H-M   'P 1'
#
loop_
_entity.id
_entity.type
_entity.pdbx_description
1 polymer ?
#
loop_
_entity_poly.entity_id
_entity_poly.type
_entity_poly.pdbx_seq_one_letter_code
_entity_poly.pdbx_strand_id
1 'polypeptide(L)'
;MSGSSSATDMKKVVQQLRLEAGLHHVKVSQAPADLKQFCLQNAQHDPLLTGVSSCTNPCRPQVCSFLSSNEFLGFSQITFNYPMSIEKKN
;
A
#
# COMPACT_ATOMS: atom_id res chain seq x y z
N MET A 1 -26.01 32.17 -37.90
CA MET A 1 -24.62 31.65 -37.96
C MET A 1 -24.43 30.67 -36.81
N SER A 2 -23.46 29.75 -36.89
CA SER A 2 -23.11 28.69 -35.90
C SER A 2 -23.63 27.27 -36.18
N GLY A 3 -23.37 26.76 -37.40
CA GLY A 3 -23.43 25.32 -37.70
C GLY A 3 -22.05 24.68 -37.90
N SER A 4 -20.96 25.46 -37.80
CA SER A 4 -19.60 25.01 -38.12
C SER A 4 -18.82 24.44 -36.94
N SER A 5 -19.09 24.89 -35.71
CA SER A 5 -18.42 24.41 -34.49
C SER A 5 -18.77 22.95 -34.18
N SER A 6 -20.06 22.61 -34.23
CA SER A 6 -20.53 21.23 -34.01
C SER A 6 -19.98 20.25 -35.05
N ALA A 7 -19.90 20.67 -36.32
CA ALA A 7 -19.38 19.81 -37.38
C ALA A 7 -17.87 19.53 -37.24
N THR A 8 -17.08 20.50 -36.81
CA THR A 8 -15.65 20.29 -36.52
C THR A 8 -15.43 19.42 -35.29
N ASP A 9 -16.27 19.56 -34.27
CA ASP A 9 -16.16 18.77 -33.04
C ASP A 9 -16.57 17.32 -33.28
N MET A 10 -17.63 17.08 -34.06
CA MET A 10 -18.00 15.73 -34.48
C MET A 10 -16.90 15.04 -35.29
N LYS A 11 -16.17 15.77 -36.15
CA LYS A 11 -15.03 15.20 -36.89
C LYS A 11 -13.91 14.75 -35.95
N LYS A 12 -13.60 15.54 -34.92
CA LYS A 12 -12.60 15.18 -33.89
C LYS A 12 -13.04 13.93 -33.13
N VAL A 13 -14.32 13.85 -32.73
CA VAL A 13 -14.87 12.67 -32.05
C VAL A 13 -14.76 11.42 -32.94
N VAL A 14 -15.11 11.51 -34.22
CA VAL A 14 -14.97 10.38 -35.14
C VAL A 14 -13.52 9.95 -35.33
N GLN A 15 -12.58 10.91 -35.39
CA GLN A 15 -11.14 10.60 -35.44
C GLN A 15 -10.68 9.87 -34.17
N GLN A 16 -11.12 10.32 -33.00
CA GLN A 16 -10.81 9.68 -31.73
C GLN A 16 -11.36 8.25 -31.65
N LEU A 17 -12.63 8.05 -32.02
CA LEU A 17 -13.26 6.73 -31.99
C LEU A 17 -12.58 5.74 -32.95
N ARG A 18 -12.09 6.22 -34.11
CA ARG A 18 -11.30 5.39 -35.04
C ARG A 18 -9.98 4.95 -34.43
N LEU A 19 -9.33 5.82 -33.66
CA LEU A 19 -8.10 5.48 -32.95
C LEU A 19 -8.39 4.46 -31.84
N GLU A 20 -9.42 4.68 -31.04
CA GLU A 20 -9.81 3.77 -29.94
C GLU A 20 -10.26 2.40 -30.43
N ALA A 21 -11.01 2.36 -31.54
CA ALA A 21 -11.41 1.10 -32.18
C ALA A 21 -10.21 0.30 -32.76
N GLY A 22 -9.08 0.98 -33.03
CA GLY A 22 -7.85 0.37 -33.48
C GLY A 22 -6.94 -0.14 -32.36
N LEU A 23 -7.32 0.01 -31.09
CA LEU A 23 -6.52 -0.47 -29.97
C LEU A 23 -6.53 -1.99 -29.87
N HIS A 24 -5.38 -2.56 -29.53
CA HIS A 24 -5.28 -3.99 -29.29
C HIS A 24 -5.86 -4.34 -27.92
N HIS A 25 -6.94 -5.12 -27.92
CA HIS A 25 -7.59 -5.57 -26.69
C HIS A 25 -7.02 -6.92 -26.23
N VAL A 26 -6.79 -7.03 -24.93
CA VAL A 26 -6.46 -8.32 -24.29
C VAL A 26 -7.74 -9.01 -23.83
N LYS A 27 -7.71 -10.35 -23.72
CA LYS A 27 -8.85 -11.10 -23.20
C LYS A 27 -9.16 -10.66 -21.78
N VAL A 28 -10.44 -10.50 -21.47
CA VAL A 28 -10.90 -10.18 -20.11
C VAL A 28 -10.51 -11.26 -19.11
N SER A 29 -10.29 -12.50 -19.55
CA SER A 29 -9.74 -13.56 -18.69
C SER A 29 -8.24 -13.44 -18.42
N GLN A 30 -7.48 -12.77 -19.30
CA GLN A 30 -6.02 -12.66 -19.22
C GLN A 30 -5.61 -11.54 -18.25
N ALA A 31 -6.19 -10.35 -18.38
CA ALA A 31 -5.79 -9.20 -17.56
C ALA A 31 -5.90 -9.45 -16.03
N PRO A 32 -6.98 -10.08 -15.51
CA PRO A 32 -7.08 -10.42 -14.09
C PRO A 32 -6.10 -11.53 -13.67
N ALA A 33 -5.77 -12.45 -14.58
CA ALA A 33 -4.79 -13.50 -14.30
C ALA A 33 -3.38 -12.90 -14.14
N ASP A 34 -3.00 -12.01 -15.04
CA ASP A 34 -1.72 -11.28 -14.98
C ASP A 34 -1.64 -10.41 -13.72
N LEU A 35 -2.72 -9.69 -13.39
CA LEU A 35 -2.81 -8.88 -12.18
C LEU A 35 -2.64 -9.74 -10.92
N LYS A 36 -3.35 -10.88 -10.85
CA LYS A 36 -3.23 -11.81 -9.72
C LYS A 36 -1.81 -12.34 -9.59
N GLN A 37 -1.18 -12.71 -10.70
CA GLN A 37 0.19 -13.22 -10.70
C GLN A 37 1.16 -12.16 -10.19
N PHE A 38 1.02 -10.91 -10.64
CA PHE A 38 1.81 -9.78 -10.14
C PHE A 38 1.64 -9.60 -8.64
N CYS A 39 0.40 -9.61 -8.13
CA CYS A 39 0.13 -9.51 -6.70
C CYS A 39 0.79 -10.65 -5.90
N LEU A 40 0.70 -11.90 -6.35
CA LEU A 40 1.28 -13.05 -5.65
C LEU A 40 2.82 -12.97 -5.59
N GLN A 41 3.46 -12.52 -6.66
CA GLN A 41 4.91 -12.36 -6.70
C GLN A 41 5.40 -11.26 -5.75
N ASN A 42 4.62 -10.18 -5.61
CA ASN A 42 5.02 -9.02 -4.81
C ASN A 42 4.44 -9.03 -3.37
N ALA A 43 3.53 -9.95 -3.05
CA ALA A 43 2.88 -10.01 -1.75
C ALA A 43 3.87 -10.16 -0.58
N GLN A 44 4.97 -10.88 -0.78
CA GLN A 44 6.01 -11.05 0.25
C GLN A 44 6.83 -9.78 0.49
N HIS A 45 6.91 -8.92 -0.53
CA HIS A 45 7.64 -7.66 -0.47
C HIS A 45 6.78 -6.48 -0.02
N ASP A 46 5.47 -6.68 0.13
CA ASP A 46 4.55 -5.67 0.64
C ASP A 46 4.53 -5.70 2.18
N PRO A 47 5.12 -4.70 2.86
CA PRO A 47 5.16 -4.61 4.32
C PRO A 47 3.78 -4.56 4.97
N LEU A 48 2.75 -4.16 4.23
CA LEU A 48 1.38 -4.08 4.73
C LEU A 48 0.69 -5.45 4.72
N LEU A 49 1.13 -6.37 3.85
CA LEU A 49 0.61 -7.72 3.76
C LEU A 49 1.38 -8.70 4.65
N THR A 50 2.71 -8.62 4.67
CA THR A 50 3.56 -9.50 5.49
C THR A 50 3.72 -9.01 6.92
N GLY A 51 3.47 -7.72 7.16
CA GLY A 51 3.82 -7.07 8.41
C GLY A 51 5.33 -6.86 8.51
N VAL A 52 5.74 -5.78 9.15
CA VAL A 52 7.15 -5.53 9.47
C VAL A 52 7.35 -5.49 10.97
N SER A 53 8.49 -6.00 11.42
CA SER A 53 8.89 -5.87 12.81
C SER A 53 8.97 -4.38 13.20
N SER A 54 8.73 -4.11 14.49
CA SER A 54 8.63 -2.73 15.00
C SER A 54 9.90 -1.89 14.79
N CYS A 55 11.05 -2.53 14.60
CA CYS A 55 12.35 -1.89 14.36
C CYS A 55 12.61 -1.52 12.89
N THR A 56 11.91 -2.16 11.94
CA THR A 56 12.08 -1.93 10.49
C THR A 56 10.99 -1.01 9.93
N ASN A 57 9.98 -0.65 10.73
CA ASN A 57 8.89 0.25 10.35
C ASN A 57 9.32 1.74 10.47
N PRO A 58 9.46 2.49 9.36
CA PRO A 58 9.88 3.90 9.39
C PRO A 58 8.89 4.84 10.11
N CYS A 59 7.62 4.43 10.22
CA CYS A 59 6.57 5.24 10.86
C CYS A 59 6.53 5.07 12.39
N ARG A 60 7.39 4.24 13.00
CA ARG A 60 7.37 4.01 14.45
C ARG A 60 8.31 4.95 15.23
N PRO A 61 7.94 5.38 16.47
CA PRO A 61 8.82 6.12 17.36
C PRO A 61 10.03 5.28 17.80
N GLN A 62 11.21 5.91 17.91
CA GLN A 62 12.51 5.25 18.17
C GLN A 62 12.64 4.52 19.53
N VAL A 63 11.62 4.58 20.39
CA VAL A 63 11.65 3.99 21.74
C VAL A 63 11.70 2.44 21.70
N CYS A 64 11.20 1.83 20.62
CA CYS A 64 11.24 0.37 20.45
C CYS A 64 12.59 -0.18 19.95
N SER A 65 13.47 0.66 19.40
CA SER A 65 14.79 0.21 18.93
C SER A 65 15.72 -0.17 20.08
N PHE A 66 15.54 0.42 21.28
CA PHE A 66 16.35 0.12 22.46
C PHE A 66 15.97 -1.19 23.16
N LEU A 67 14.71 -1.61 23.07
CA LEU A 67 14.22 -2.83 23.72
C LEU A 67 14.57 -4.10 22.93
N SER A 68 14.84 -3.97 21.62
CA SER A 68 15.17 -5.13 20.77
C SER A 68 16.65 -5.52 20.81
N SER A 69 17.53 -4.72 21.42
CA SER A 69 18.98 -5.00 21.54
C SER A 69 19.37 -5.61 22.89
N ASN A 70 18.42 -5.85 23.80
CA ASN A 70 18.70 -6.41 25.13
C ASN A 70 18.35 -7.91 25.25
N GLU A 71 18.52 -8.68 24.17
CA GLU A 71 18.28 -10.13 24.20
C GLU A 71 19.55 -10.95 23.91
N PHE A 72 20.70 -10.57 24.49
CA PHE A 72 21.84 -11.51 24.47
C PHE A 72 22.84 -11.50 25.64
N LEU A 73 22.74 -10.64 26.65
CA LEU A 73 23.65 -10.76 27.81
C LEU A 73 22.92 -10.62 29.15
N GLY A 74 22.46 -11.76 29.66
CA GLY A 74 22.70 -12.13 31.05
C GLY A 74 22.08 -11.29 32.17
N PHE A 75 20.78 -10.99 32.12
CA PHE A 75 20.04 -10.59 33.32
C PHE A 75 19.09 -11.69 33.77
N SER A 76 19.68 -12.70 34.42
CA SER A 76 18.97 -13.37 35.52
C SER A 76 18.81 -12.32 36.62
N GLN A 77 17.58 -12.13 37.11
CA GLN A 77 17.19 -11.17 38.16
C GLN A 77 17.14 -9.69 37.71
N ILE A 78 15.94 -9.16 37.46
CA ILE A 78 15.38 -7.97 38.12
C ILE A 78 13.89 -7.93 37.77
N THR A 79 13.05 -8.32 38.72
CA THR A 79 11.64 -7.97 38.75
C THR A 79 11.54 -6.45 38.95
N PHE A 80 11.26 -5.69 37.89
CA PHE A 80 10.84 -4.29 38.05
C PHE A 80 9.40 -4.27 38.55
N ASN A 81 9.28 -4.23 39.88
CA ASN A 81 8.10 -3.74 40.58
C ASN A 81 7.79 -2.32 40.10
N TYR A 82 6.64 -2.12 39.46
CA TYR A 82 6.03 -0.80 39.32
C TYR A 82 4.65 -0.81 40.00
N PRO A 83 4.42 -0.01 41.05
CA PRO A 83 3.10 0.15 41.63
C PRO A 83 2.27 1.01 40.67
N MET A 84 1.23 0.42 40.09
CA MET A 84 0.23 1.14 39.31
C MET A 84 -0.59 2.01 40.27
N SER A 85 -0.21 3.28 40.46
CA SER A 85 -1.02 4.25 41.18
C SER A 85 -2.15 4.74 40.27
N ILE A 86 -3.35 4.17 40.45
CA ILE A 86 -4.56 4.79 39.91
C ILE A 86 -5.06 5.80 40.94
N GLU A 87 -4.71 7.06 40.73
CA GLU A 87 -5.39 8.20 41.36
C GLU A 87 -6.80 8.30 40.75
N LYS A 88 -7.79 7.73 41.42
CA LYS A 88 -9.20 8.00 41.10
C LYS A 88 -9.53 9.41 41.56
N LYS A 89 -9.64 10.33 40.59
CA LYS A 89 -10.23 11.65 40.77
C LYS A 89 -11.75 11.55 40.58
N ASN A 90 -12.47 11.88 41.66
CA ASN A 90 -13.93 11.91 41.87
C ASN A 90 -14.68 10.57 41.97
#